data_AF-G7YNR4-F1
#
_entry.id   AF-G7YNR4-F1
#
_cell.length_a   1.000
_cell.length_b   1.000
_cell.length_c   1.000
_cell.angle_alpha   90.00
_cell.angle_beta   90.00
_cell.angle_gamma   90.00
#
_symmetry.space_group_name_H-M   'P 1'
#
loop_
_entity.id
_entity.type
_entity.pdbx_description
1 polymer ?
#
loop_
_entity_poly.entity_id
_entity_poly.type
_entity_poly.pdbx_seq_one_letter_code
_entity_poly.pdbx_strand_id
1 'polypeptide(L)'
;MHGEKGPEDITRIDAKKDLGIWLSPNLSSSLHLEKSAQKAFAVLRMIKCTFSRVTRTDFRILYGAYVRPFLEFASPVVYSGRTKDVILIERVQRPATKKVAGLKSVDYKTRLAVLDFFPLEYRRLREDLILTYALFEQGLANRMRKDRKTAPGKMAKTIWASGFLRACPSLNVFAVQDEKGPEDSTRKDGKNDLGIWLSSSMSFSLQHEQSVRKAFAVL
;
A
#
# COMPACT_ATOMS: atom_id res chain seq x y z
N MET A 1 48.94 -30.11 -4.34
CA MET A 1 48.88 -29.23 -5.52
C MET A 1 47.43 -28.83 -5.71
N HIS A 2 47.01 -27.71 -5.12
CA HIS A 2 45.67 -27.16 -5.26
C HIS A 2 45.52 -26.59 -6.67
N GLY A 3 44.55 -27.09 -7.44
CA GLY A 3 44.18 -26.52 -8.73
C GLY A 3 43.51 -25.17 -8.51
N GLU A 4 44.13 -24.11 -8.99
CA GLU A 4 43.52 -22.78 -9.05
C GLU A 4 42.29 -22.84 -9.97
N LYS A 5 41.10 -22.60 -9.39
CA LYS A 5 39.91 -22.28 -10.18
C LYS A 5 40.07 -20.85 -10.70
N GLY A 6 40.21 -20.71 -12.02
CA GLY A 6 40.15 -19.41 -12.68
C GLY A 6 38.81 -18.71 -12.43
N PRO A 7 38.74 -17.37 -12.61
CA PRO A 7 37.54 -16.60 -12.33
C PRO A 7 36.40 -17.09 -13.21
N GLU A 8 35.31 -17.52 -12.56
CA GLU A 8 34.09 -17.93 -13.23
C GLU A 8 33.55 -16.73 -14.04
N ASP A 9 33.58 -16.87 -15.36
CA ASP A 9 33.15 -15.84 -16.30
C ASP A 9 31.65 -15.58 -16.07
N ILE A 10 31.32 -14.38 -15.60
CA ILE A 10 29.94 -14.00 -15.27
C ILE A 10 29.15 -14.02 -16.58
N THR A 11 28.44 -15.12 -16.83
CA THR A 11 27.54 -15.26 -17.99
C THR A 11 26.72 -13.98 -18.15
N ARG A 12 26.90 -13.27 -19.27
CA ARG A 12 26.12 -12.06 -19.56
C ARG A 12 24.66 -12.47 -19.71
N ILE A 13 23.82 -12.02 -18.78
CA ILE A 13 22.37 -12.24 -18.81
C ILE A 13 21.72 -11.03 -19.47
N ASP A 14 21.08 -11.22 -20.63
CA ASP A 14 20.49 -10.13 -21.43
C ASP A 14 19.21 -9.53 -20.81
N ALA A 15 18.46 -10.32 -20.04
CA ALA A 15 17.32 -9.86 -19.24
C ALA A 15 16.94 -10.90 -18.18
N LYS A 16 16.59 -10.45 -16.97
CA LYS A 16 16.12 -11.31 -15.89
C LYS A 16 14.68 -10.98 -15.54
N LYS A 17 13.85 -12.02 -15.40
CA LYS A 17 12.49 -11.89 -14.89
C LYS A 17 12.49 -12.19 -13.40
N ASP A 18 12.01 -11.25 -12.60
CA ASP A 18 11.84 -11.43 -11.16
C ASP A 18 10.49 -10.86 -10.71
N LEU A 19 9.77 -11.60 -9.88
CA LEU A 19 8.42 -11.28 -9.39
C LEU A 19 7.41 -10.82 -10.49
N GLY A 20 7.63 -11.23 -11.75
CA GLY A 20 6.80 -10.84 -12.89
C GLY A 20 7.27 -9.60 -13.66
N ILE A 21 8.28 -8.89 -13.15
CA ILE A 21 8.92 -7.72 -13.77
C ILE A 21 10.10 -8.20 -14.60
N TRP A 22 10.30 -7.59 -15.77
CA TRP A 22 11.47 -7.85 -16.62
C TRP A 22 12.49 -6.74 -16.41
N LEU A 23 13.69 -7.11 -15.99
CA LEU A 23 14.80 -6.20 -15.78
C LEU A 23 15.88 -6.43 -16.84
N SER A 24 16.21 -5.38 -17.57
CA SER A 24 17.36 -5.35 -18.47
C SER A 24 18.64 -4.96 -17.70
N PRO A 25 19.84 -5.33 -18.17
CA PRO A 25 21.11 -4.94 -17.57
C PRO A 25 21.27 -3.42 -17.40
N ASN A 26 20.69 -2.65 -18.32
CA ASN A 26 20.71 -1.19 -18.30
C ASN A 26 19.63 -0.58 -17.38
N LEU A 27 18.94 -1.41 -16.60
CA LEU A 27 17.81 -1.04 -15.72
C LEU A 27 16.67 -0.31 -16.46
N SER A 28 16.56 -0.47 -17.78
CA SER A 28 15.52 0.14 -18.58
C SER A 28 14.21 -0.64 -18.48
N SER A 29 13.14 0.04 -18.11
CA SER A 29 11.78 -0.52 -17.99
C SER A 29 11.07 -0.81 -19.31
N SER A 30 11.67 -0.42 -20.44
CA SER A 30 11.07 -0.55 -21.78
C SER A 30 10.74 -2.00 -22.13
N LEU A 31 11.63 -2.94 -21.79
CA LEU A 31 11.43 -4.37 -22.04
C LEU A 31 10.20 -4.90 -21.30
N HIS A 32 10.03 -4.50 -20.04
CA HIS A 32 8.86 -4.93 -19.26
C HIS A 32 7.56 -4.39 -19.85
N LEU A 33 7.52 -3.10 -20.19
CA LEU A 33 6.33 -2.48 -20.78
C LEU A 33 5.96 -3.12 -22.12
N GLU A 34 6.95 -3.49 -22.93
CA GLU A 34 6.70 -4.19 -24.19
C GLU A 34 6.08 -5.57 -23.95
N LYS A 35 6.66 -6.37 -23.05
CA LYS A 35 6.12 -7.68 -22.68
C LYS A 35 4.71 -7.57 -22.07
N SER A 36 4.47 -6.56 -21.26
CA SER A 36 3.15 -6.28 -20.67
C SER A 36 2.13 -5.87 -21.73
N ALA A 37 2.49 -5.00 -22.66
CA ALA A 37 1.64 -4.60 -23.78
C ALA A 37 1.30 -5.80 -24.69
N GLN A 38 2.27 -6.67 -24.99
CA GLN A 38 2.05 -7.90 -25.76
C GLN A 38 1.02 -8.81 -25.10
N LYS A 39 1.12 -9.03 -23.78
CA LYS A 39 0.13 -9.82 -23.03
C LYS A 39 -1.25 -9.18 -23.05
N ALA A 40 -1.32 -7.86 -22.84
CA ALA A 40 -2.58 -7.12 -22.88
C ALA A 40 -3.25 -7.21 -24.27
N PHE A 41 -2.47 -7.15 -25.35
CA PHE A 41 -2.99 -7.38 -26.71
C PHE A 41 -3.50 -8.80 -26.93
N ALA A 42 -2.80 -9.81 -26.41
CA ALA A 42 -3.24 -11.19 -26.50
C ALA A 42 -4.62 -11.37 -25.83
N VAL A 43 -4.79 -10.81 -24.64
CA VAL A 43 -6.07 -10.80 -23.91
C VAL A 43 -7.15 -10.04 -24.68
N LEU A 44 -6.85 -8.85 -25.21
CA LEU A 44 -7.80 -8.09 -26.04
C LEU A 44 -8.23 -8.85 -27.29
N ARG A 45 -7.33 -9.65 -27.87
CA ARG A 45 -7.65 -10.54 -28.99
C ARG A 45 -8.60 -11.65 -28.55
N MET A 46 -8.33 -12.29 -27.41
CA MET A 46 -9.23 -13.31 -26.85
C MET A 46 -10.63 -12.76 -26.60
N ILE A 47 -10.74 -11.60 -25.94
CA ILE A 47 -12.03 -10.92 -25.70
C ILE A 47 -12.79 -10.69 -27.01
N LYS A 48 -12.09 -10.23 -28.06
CA LYS A 48 -12.70 -10.05 -29.38
C LYS A 48 -13.19 -11.37 -30.00
N CYS A 49 -12.48 -12.48 -29.77
CA CYS A 49 -12.83 -13.77 -30.33
C CYS A 49 -14.00 -14.42 -29.57
N THR A 50 -14.11 -14.23 -28.26
CA THR A 50 -15.16 -14.83 -27.44
C THR A 50 -16.48 -14.08 -27.52
N PHE A 51 -16.45 -12.75 -27.61
CA PHE A 51 -17.65 -11.92 -27.64
C PHE A 51 -17.88 -11.33 -29.03
N SER A 52 -18.99 -11.71 -29.68
CA SER A 52 -19.37 -11.18 -31.00
C SER A 52 -19.74 -9.69 -30.95
N ARG A 53 -20.33 -9.25 -29.84
CA ARG A 53 -20.63 -7.84 -29.52
C ARG A 53 -20.22 -7.56 -28.09
N VAL A 54 -19.49 -6.46 -27.88
CA VAL A 54 -19.07 -6.00 -26.56
C VAL A 54 -19.83 -4.72 -26.24
N THR A 55 -20.65 -4.75 -25.18
CA THR A 55 -21.37 -3.57 -24.70
C THR A 55 -20.45 -2.68 -23.86
N ARG A 56 -20.92 -1.48 -23.50
CA ARG A 56 -20.14 -0.53 -22.68
C ARG A 56 -19.86 -1.11 -21.28
N THR A 57 -20.85 -1.75 -20.66
CA THR A 57 -20.74 -2.36 -19.34
C THR A 57 -19.80 -3.55 -19.34
N ASP A 58 -19.96 -4.46 -20.32
CA ASP A 58 -19.09 -5.64 -20.44
C ASP A 58 -17.64 -5.22 -20.66
N PHE A 59 -17.41 -4.21 -21.50
CA PHE A 59 -16.07 -3.71 -21.74
C PHE A 59 -15.42 -3.15 -20.48
N ARG A 60 -16.16 -2.40 -19.65
CA ARG A 60 -15.63 -1.87 -18.38
C ARG A 60 -15.18 -3.01 -17.46
N ILE A 61 -16.01 -4.05 -17.33
CA ILE A 61 -15.71 -5.23 -16.52
C ILE A 61 -14.51 -6.01 -17.08
N LEU A 62 -14.55 -6.35 -18.37
CA LEU A 62 -13.51 -7.15 -19.03
C LEU A 62 -12.17 -6.42 -19.09
N TYR A 63 -12.18 -5.14 -19.43
CA TYR A 63 -10.97 -4.33 -19.48
C TYR A 63 -10.38 -4.15 -18.08
N GLY A 64 -11.21 -3.85 -17.07
CA GLY A 64 -10.78 -3.69 -15.68
C GLY A 64 -10.21 -4.98 -15.09
N ALA A 65 -10.82 -6.13 -15.36
CA ALA A 65 -10.41 -7.40 -14.78
C ALA A 65 -9.20 -8.03 -15.49
N TYR A 66 -9.14 -7.96 -16.83
CA TYR A 66 -8.15 -8.73 -17.59
C TYR A 66 -7.07 -7.90 -18.27
N VAL A 67 -7.35 -6.67 -18.69
CA VAL A 67 -6.40 -5.87 -19.48
C VAL A 67 -5.65 -4.89 -18.58
N ARG A 68 -6.38 -4.21 -17.69
CA ARG A 68 -5.87 -3.20 -16.78
C ARG A 68 -4.74 -3.71 -15.86
N PRO A 69 -4.81 -4.92 -15.27
CA PRO A 69 -3.73 -5.41 -14.42
C PRO A 69 -2.38 -5.47 -15.14
N PHE A 70 -2.34 -5.85 -16.42
CA PHE A 70 -1.07 -5.89 -17.18
C PHE A 70 -0.47 -4.50 -17.43
N LEU A 71 -1.30 -3.46 -17.50
CA LEU A 71 -0.85 -2.09 -17.79
C LEU A 71 -0.46 -1.32 -16.54
N GLU A 72 -1.06 -1.63 -15.39
CA GLU A 72 -0.85 -0.95 -14.10
C GLU A 72 0.07 -1.77 -13.15
N PHE A 73 0.37 -3.03 -13.48
CA PHE A 73 1.28 -3.85 -12.67
C PHE A 73 2.65 -3.19 -12.52
N ALA A 74 3.11 -3.10 -11.27
CA ALA A 74 4.40 -2.51 -10.88
C ALA A 74 4.63 -1.10 -11.43
N SER A 75 3.56 -0.34 -11.69
CA SER A 75 3.59 1.00 -12.27
C SER A 75 4.60 1.94 -11.59
N PRO A 76 4.66 2.07 -10.24
CA PRO A 76 5.60 2.99 -9.60
C PRO A 76 7.08 2.58 -9.71
N VAL A 77 7.37 1.30 -9.92
CA VAL A 77 8.74 0.79 -10.05
C VAL A 77 9.21 0.85 -11.50
N VAL A 78 8.29 0.65 -12.43
CA VAL A 78 8.57 0.48 -13.86
C VAL A 78 8.45 1.81 -14.60
N TYR A 79 7.62 2.74 -14.14
CA TYR A 79 7.38 3.97 -14.87
C TYR A 79 8.61 4.90 -14.85
N SER A 80 9.11 5.24 -16.04
CA SER A 80 10.29 6.08 -16.19
C SER A 80 9.98 7.53 -16.59
N GLY A 81 8.71 7.92 -16.66
CA GLY A 81 8.27 9.25 -17.14
C GLY A 81 8.50 9.51 -18.63
N ARG A 82 9.07 8.55 -19.38
CA ARG A 82 9.43 8.74 -20.79
C ARG A 82 8.18 8.73 -21.68
N THR A 83 8.11 9.65 -22.63
CA THR A 83 7.01 9.74 -23.61
C THR A 83 6.84 8.45 -24.42
N LYS A 84 7.94 7.75 -24.71
CA LYS A 84 7.92 6.46 -25.43
C LYS A 84 7.10 5.40 -24.69
N ASP A 85 7.22 5.36 -23.36
CA ASP A 85 6.52 4.41 -22.50
C ASP A 85 5.02 4.71 -22.50
N VAL A 86 4.66 5.99 -22.37
CA VAL A 86 3.26 6.45 -22.44
C VAL A 86 2.63 6.05 -23.78
N ILE A 87 3.32 6.29 -24.90
CA ILE A 87 2.84 5.92 -26.24
C ILE A 87 2.63 4.41 -26.35
N LEU A 88 3.56 3.59 -25.84
CA LEU A 88 3.48 2.13 -25.90
C LEU A 88 2.24 1.59 -25.18
N ILE A 89 1.92 2.15 -24.02
CA ILE A 89 0.80 1.71 -23.19
C ILE A 89 -0.53 2.23 -23.76
N GLU A 90 -0.58 3.48 -24.21
CA GLU A 90 -1.73 4.08 -24.90
C GLU A 90 -2.06 3.34 -26.21
N ARG A 91 -1.06 2.74 -26.86
CA ARG A 91 -1.24 1.88 -28.04
C ARG A 91 -2.12 0.66 -27.74
N VAL A 92 -2.25 0.23 -26.49
CA VAL A 92 -3.16 -0.86 -26.07
C VAL A 92 -4.57 -0.33 -25.85
N GLN A 93 -4.74 0.80 -25.14
CA GLN A 93 -6.07 1.33 -24.80
C GLN A 93 -6.83 1.88 -26.02
N ARG A 94 -6.13 2.54 -26.95
CA ARG A 94 -6.74 3.10 -28.17
C ARG A 94 -7.48 2.06 -29.03
N PRO A 95 -6.89 0.91 -29.41
CA PRO A 95 -7.61 -0.12 -30.14
C PRO A 95 -8.59 -0.90 -29.27
N ALA A 96 -8.38 -0.97 -27.94
CA ALA A 96 -9.32 -1.61 -27.03
C ALA A 96 -10.67 -0.87 -27.01
N THR A 97 -10.66 0.46 -26.84
CA THR A 97 -11.87 1.28 -26.82
C THR A 97 -12.66 1.24 -28.14
N LYS A 98 -11.99 0.95 -29.27
CA LYS A 98 -12.64 0.72 -30.57
C LYS A 98 -13.40 -0.61 -30.67
N LYS A 99 -13.22 -1.55 -29.72
CA LYS A 99 -13.92 -2.85 -29.72
C LYS A 99 -15.36 -2.74 -29.23
N VAL A 100 -15.68 -1.68 -28.50
CA VAL A 100 -17.04 -1.44 -28.01
C VAL A 100 -17.95 -1.09 -29.17
N ALA A 101 -19.13 -1.71 -29.21
CA ALA A 101 -20.13 -1.45 -30.24
C ALA A 101 -20.48 0.05 -30.29
N GLY A 102 -20.52 0.62 -31.50
CA GLY A 102 -20.85 2.03 -31.73
C GLY A 102 -19.72 3.04 -31.47
N LEU A 103 -18.54 2.61 -30.99
CA LEU A 103 -17.42 3.53 -30.71
C LEU A 103 -16.30 3.53 -31.76
N LYS A 104 -16.42 2.74 -32.82
CA LYS A 104 -15.33 2.56 -33.81
C LYS A 104 -14.91 3.85 -34.52
N SER A 105 -15.86 4.71 -34.88
CA SER A 105 -15.66 5.97 -35.63
C SER A 105 -15.49 7.20 -34.75
N VAL A 106 -15.77 7.10 -33.44
CA VAL A 106 -15.69 8.22 -32.49
C VAL A 106 -14.23 8.60 -32.24
N ASP A 107 -13.92 9.86 -31.94
CA ASP A 107 -12.57 10.28 -31.57
C ASP A 107 -12.12 9.65 -30.24
N TYR A 108 -10.81 9.63 -29.98
CA TYR A 108 -10.28 8.94 -28.81
C TYR A 108 -10.72 9.57 -27.48
N LYS A 109 -10.76 10.90 -27.38
CA LYS A 109 -11.11 11.60 -26.14
C LYS A 109 -12.58 11.37 -25.80
N THR A 110 -13.47 11.46 -26.78
CA THR A 110 -14.89 11.17 -26.59
C THR A 110 -15.15 9.70 -26.28
N ARG A 111 -14.40 8.76 -26.91
CA ARG A 111 -14.47 7.34 -26.52
C ARG A 111 -14.14 7.12 -25.04
N LEU A 112 -13.12 7.82 -24.53
CA LEU A 112 -12.74 7.74 -23.12
C LEU A 112 -13.86 8.28 -22.22
N ALA A 113 -14.44 9.43 -22.57
CA ALA A 113 -15.55 10.00 -21.83
C ALA A 113 -16.78 9.07 -21.80
N VAL A 114 -17.16 8.47 -22.93
CA VAL A 114 -18.33 7.56 -23.01
C VAL A 114 -18.14 6.27 -22.21
N LEU A 115 -16.89 5.84 -22.01
CA LEU A 115 -16.56 4.64 -21.24
C LEU A 115 -16.19 4.94 -19.79
N ASP A 116 -16.21 6.23 -19.38
CA ASP A 116 -15.70 6.75 -18.11
C ASP A 116 -14.26 6.26 -17.82
N PHE A 117 -13.40 6.27 -18.83
CA PHE A 117 -12.01 5.85 -18.71
C PHE A 117 -11.08 7.05 -18.70
N PHE A 118 -10.16 7.07 -17.74
CA PHE A 118 -9.06 8.02 -17.74
C PHE A 118 -7.93 7.58 -18.68
N PRO A 119 -7.18 8.55 -19.26
CA PRO A 119 -5.90 8.26 -19.90
C PRO A 119 -4.99 7.46 -18.97
N LEU A 120 -4.14 6.59 -19.53
CA LEU A 120 -3.26 5.75 -18.72
C LEU A 120 -2.22 6.57 -17.96
N GLU A 121 -1.73 7.65 -18.57
CA GLU A 121 -0.79 8.58 -17.93
C GLU A 121 -1.36 9.18 -16.64
N TYR A 122 -2.62 9.63 -16.67
CA TYR A 122 -3.30 10.17 -15.49
C TYR A 122 -3.44 9.13 -14.38
N ARG A 123 -3.78 7.89 -14.74
CA ARG A 123 -3.92 6.80 -13.76
C ARG A 123 -2.61 6.47 -13.06
N ARG A 124 -1.49 6.47 -13.80
CA ARG A 124 -0.16 6.26 -13.24
C ARG A 124 0.29 7.41 -12.35
N LEU A 125 0.06 8.64 -12.79
CA LEU A 125 0.33 9.82 -11.95
C LEU A 125 -0.42 9.73 -10.61
N ARG A 126 -1.69 9.30 -10.63
CA ARG A 126 -2.47 9.06 -9.42
C ARG A 126 -1.84 7.97 -8.54
N GLU A 127 -1.39 6.87 -9.11
CA GLU A 127 -0.68 5.79 -8.38
C GLU A 127 0.63 6.27 -7.75
N ASP A 128 1.43 7.04 -8.49
CA ASP A 128 2.71 7.60 -8.01
C ASP A 128 2.49 8.57 -6.84
N LEU A 129 1.45 9.39 -6.91
CA LEU A 129 1.07 10.30 -5.82
C LEU A 129 0.61 9.53 -4.57
N ILE A 130 -0.19 8.47 -4.75
CA ILE A 130 -0.62 7.62 -3.64
C ILE A 130 0.58 6.95 -2.97
N LEU A 131 1.52 6.41 -3.76
CA LEU A 131 2.73 5.79 -3.23
C LEU A 131 3.60 6.82 -2.48
N THR A 132 3.78 8.01 -3.06
CA THR A 132 4.56 9.09 -2.44
C THR A 132 3.97 9.49 -1.09
N TYR A 133 2.64 9.65 -1.02
CA TYR A 133 1.96 9.95 0.23
C TYR A 133 2.14 8.82 1.27
N ALA A 134 1.98 7.56 0.87
CA ALA A 134 2.19 6.42 1.76
C ALA A 134 3.63 6.35 2.32
N LEU A 135 4.63 6.61 1.48
CA LEU A 135 6.03 6.67 1.89
C LEU A 135 6.30 7.83 2.85
N PHE A 136 5.67 8.98 2.63
CA PHE A 136 5.78 10.15 3.50
C PHE A 136 5.23 9.86 4.91
N GLU A 137 4.02 9.30 5.00
CA GLU A 137 3.39 8.90 6.26
C GLU A 137 4.22 7.84 7.01
N GLN A 138 4.71 6.83 6.31
CA GLN A 138 5.62 5.83 6.90
C GLN A 138 6.93 6.46 7.39
N GLY A 139 7.48 7.42 6.64
CA GLY A 139 8.66 8.18 7.02
C GLY A 139 8.45 8.99 8.30
N LEU A 140 7.28 9.59 8.49
CA LEU A 140 6.90 10.27 9.73
C LEU A 140 6.76 9.27 10.89
N ALA A 141 6.03 8.17 10.71
CA ALA A 141 5.88 7.15 11.74
C ALA A 141 7.22 6.55 12.19
N ASN A 142 8.15 6.34 11.26
CA ASN A 142 9.50 5.84 11.53
C ASN A 142 10.37 6.86 12.29
N ARG A 143 10.19 8.17 12.07
CA ARG A 143 10.85 9.23 12.84
C ARG A 143 10.31 9.30 14.27
N MET A 144 8.99 9.36 14.44
CA MET A 144 8.34 9.34 15.76
C MET A 144 8.72 8.10 16.58
N ARG A 145 8.90 6.95 15.93
CA ARG A 145 9.38 5.71 16.57
C ARG A 145 10.84 5.77 17.00
N LYS A 146 11.71 6.46 16.26
CA LYS A 146 13.11 6.68 16.65
C LYS A 146 13.19 7.59 17.86
N ASP A 147 12.45 8.70 17.87
CA ASP A 147 12.46 9.67 18.97
C ASP A 147 11.97 9.07 20.30
N ARG A 148 11.05 8.09 20.24
CA ARG A 148 10.63 7.30 21.41
C ARG A 148 11.73 6.39 21.97
N LYS A 149 12.68 5.94 21.15
CA LYS A 149 13.82 5.11 21.58
C LYS A 149 15.02 5.95 22.06
N THR A 150 15.10 7.22 21.65
CA THR A 150 16.14 8.17 22.10
C THR A 150 15.75 9.00 23.32
N ALA A 151 14.51 8.90 23.81
CA ALA A 151 14.16 9.41 25.15
C ALA A 151 14.89 8.56 26.21
N PRO A 152 15.84 9.15 26.97
CA PRO A 152 16.78 8.37 27.76
C PRO A 152 16.09 7.78 28.98
N GLY A 153 16.00 6.45 29.03
CA GLY A 153 15.81 5.64 30.24
C GLY A 153 16.98 5.75 31.25
N LYS A 154 17.65 6.91 31.30
CA LYS A 154 18.69 7.26 32.28
C LYS A 154 18.28 8.43 33.21
N MET A 155 17.08 9.01 33.06
CA MET A 155 16.57 9.99 34.03
C MET A 155 15.49 9.43 34.99
N ALA A 156 14.99 8.22 34.76
CA ALA A 156 14.05 7.58 35.69
C ALA A 156 14.74 6.85 36.86
N LYS A 157 16.05 6.54 36.75
CA LYS A 157 16.80 5.86 37.82
C LYS A 157 17.37 6.81 38.87
N THR A 158 17.51 8.10 38.57
CA THR A 158 18.10 9.10 39.47
C THR A 158 17.09 9.82 40.36
N ILE A 159 15.80 9.80 40.00
CA ILE A 159 14.74 10.46 40.80
C ILE A 159 14.17 9.51 41.87
N TRP A 160 14.17 8.18 41.64
CA TRP A 160 13.72 7.23 42.66
C TRP A 160 14.77 6.94 43.75
N ALA A 161 16.05 7.21 43.47
CA ALA A 161 17.15 6.99 44.42
C ALA A 161 17.46 8.18 45.34
N SER A 162 16.91 9.37 45.09
CA SER A 162 17.25 10.60 45.86
C SER A 162 16.14 11.11 46.79
N GLY A 163 14.92 10.55 46.74
CA GLY A 163 13.77 11.05 47.52
C GLY A 163 13.19 10.14 48.61
N PHE A 164 13.48 8.83 48.61
CA PHE A 164 12.74 7.87 49.46
C PHE A 164 13.44 7.46 50.77
N LEU A 165 14.58 8.07 51.12
CA LEU A 165 15.36 7.71 52.33
C LEU A 165 15.56 8.87 53.32
N ARG A 166 14.73 9.93 53.29
CA ARG A 166 14.90 11.05 54.23
C ARG A 166 13.63 11.73 54.77
N ALA A 167 12.48 11.05 54.78
CA ALA A 167 11.32 11.53 55.51
C ALA A 167 10.62 10.37 56.23
N CYS A 168 10.43 10.53 57.54
CA CYS A 168 9.70 9.67 58.48
C CYS A 168 10.48 8.51 59.15
N PRO A 169 11.33 8.80 60.15
CA PRO A 169 11.64 7.88 61.24
C PRO A 169 10.65 8.10 62.40
N SER A 170 9.44 7.57 62.30
CA SER A 170 8.54 7.30 63.43
C SER A 170 7.18 6.85 62.92
N LEU A 171 6.98 5.53 62.84
CA LEU A 171 5.78 4.87 63.35
C LEU A 171 6.06 3.38 63.24
N ASN A 172 6.78 2.87 64.23
CA ASN A 172 6.90 1.45 64.49
C ASN A 172 5.94 1.12 65.64
N VAL A 173 4.64 1.19 65.37
CA VAL A 173 3.58 0.82 66.33
C VAL A 173 2.38 0.32 65.53
N PHE A 174 2.38 -0.97 65.20
CA PHE A 174 1.39 -1.95 65.64
C PHE A 174 1.55 -3.21 64.78
N ALA A 175 2.04 -4.26 65.43
CA ALA A 175 1.93 -5.61 64.94
C ALA A 175 0.51 -6.13 65.24
N VAL A 176 0.13 -7.19 64.51
CA VAL A 176 -0.75 -8.29 64.97
C VAL A 176 -2.22 -8.32 64.50
N GLN A 177 -2.41 -9.18 63.48
CA GLN A 177 -3.35 -10.31 63.29
C GLN A 177 -4.81 -10.15 62.80
N ASP A 178 -5.09 -11.12 61.92
CA ASP A 178 -6.33 -11.53 61.27
C ASP A 178 -7.48 -11.91 62.24
N GLU A 179 -8.73 -11.64 61.86
CA GLU A 179 -9.75 -12.66 61.54
C GLU A 179 -11.14 -12.04 61.26
N LYS A 180 -11.84 -12.67 60.29
CA LYS A 180 -13.31 -12.85 60.11
C LYS A 180 -14.23 -11.65 59.75
N GLY A 181 -14.97 -11.84 58.65
CA GLY A 181 -16.23 -11.11 58.33
C GLY A 181 -17.39 -11.48 59.28
N PRO A 182 -18.65 -11.03 59.08
CA PRO A 182 -19.33 -10.89 57.78
C PRO A 182 -20.27 -9.66 57.58
N GLU A 183 -20.82 -9.58 56.37
CA GLU A 183 -22.08 -8.96 55.90
C GLU A 183 -22.30 -7.41 55.85
N ASP A 184 -22.42 -6.98 54.59
CA ASP A 184 -23.49 -6.16 53.97
C ASP A 184 -23.25 -4.69 53.56
N SER A 185 -23.63 -4.47 52.29
CA SER A 185 -24.09 -3.26 51.63
C SER A 185 -23.08 -2.25 51.03
N THR A 186 -22.94 -2.40 49.71
CA THR A 186 -22.83 -1.33 48.69
C THR A 186 -21.54 -0.50 48.58
N ARG A 187 -20.64 -0.88 47.64
CA ARG A 187 -19.98 0.10 46.73
C ARG A 187 -19.25 -0.55 45.54
N LYS A 188 -19.83 -0.30 44.36
CA LYS A 188 -19.40 -0.46 42.96
C LYS A 188 -18.00 -0.99 42.65
N ASP A 189 -18.02 -2.03 41.81
CA ASP A 189 -16.91 -2.68 41.09
C ASP A 189 -16.01 -1.72 40.30
N GLY A 190 -14.70 -1.82 40.52
CA GLY A 190 -13.65 -1.23 39.68
C GLY A 190 -13.27 -2.13 38.51
N LYS A 191 -14.12 -2.22 37.49
CA LYS A 191 -13.87 -3.03 36.27
C LYS A 191 -14.35 -2.33 35.00
N ASN A 192 -14.01 -1.04 34.82
CA ASN A 192 -14.57 -0.26 33.70
C ASN A 192 -13.54 0.55 32.89
N ASP A 193 -12.32 0.78 33.38
CA ASP A 193 -11.44 1.78 32.74
C ASP A 193 -10.64 1.24 31.53
N LEU A 194 -10.49 -0.09 31.42
CA LEU A 194 -9.89 -0.71 30.22
C LEU A 194 -10.86 -0.77 29.02
N GLY A 195 -12.17 -0.81 29.27
CA GLY A 195 -13.20 -0.89 28.22
C GLY A 195 -13.40 0.44 27.49
N ILE A 196 -13.27 1.57 28.20
CA ILE A 196 -13.47 2.91 27.63
C ILE A 196 -12.30 3.28 26.69
N TRP A 197 -11.06 2.93 27.06
CA TRP A 197 -9.88 3.21 26.22
C TRP A 197 -9.84 2.37 24.93
N LEU A 198 -10.24 1.10 24.99
CA LEU A 198 -10.33 0.24 23.80
C LEU A 198 -11.47 0.69 22.86
N SER A 199 -12.60 1.14 23.41
CA SER A 199 -13.72 1.66 22.62
C SER A 199 -13.35 2.96 21.90
N SER A 200 -12.73 3.94 22.58
CA SER A 200 -12.29 5.19 21.93
C SER A 200 -11.18 4.97 20.89
N SER A 201 -10.28 4.01 21.10
CA SER A 201 -9.23 3.69 20.11
C SER A 201 -9.81 3.00 18.86
N MET A 202 -10.80 2.12 19.01
CA MET A 202 -11.47 1.51 17.85
C MET A 202 -12.34 2.50 17.09
N SER A 203 -13.02 3.42 17.78
CA SER A 203 -13.81 4.48 17.14
C SER A 203 -12.93 5.46 16.34
N PHE A 204 -11.74 5.81 16.83
CA PHE A 204 -10.81 6.67 16.09
C PHE A 204 -10.25 5.98 14.84
N SER A 205 -9.94 4.68 14.93
CA SER A 205 -9.48 3.88 13.78
C SER A 205 -10.56 3.71 12.71
N LEU A 206 -11.81 3.45 13.11
CA LEU A 206 -12.94 3.33 12.17
C LEU A 206 -13.28 4.67 11.50
N GLN A 207 -13.21 5.79 12.22
CA GLN A 207 -13.46 7.11 11.66
C GLN A 207 -12.41 7.48 10.60
N HIS A 208 -11.13 7.17 10.86
CA HIS A 208 -10.04 7.39 9.91
C HIS A 208 -10.19 6.50 8.67
N GLU A 209 -10.52 5.22 8.84
CA GLU A 209 -10.71 4.29 7.72
C GLU A 209 -11.93 4.67 6.84
N GLN A 210 -13.02 5.15 7.45
CA GLN A 210 -14.18 5.64 6.70
C GLN A 210 -13.90 6.98 5.99
N SER A 211 -13.07 7.85 6.56
CA SER A 211 -12.67 9.12 5.93
C SER A 211 -11.77 8.88 4.71
N VAL A 212 -10.84 7.93 4.79
CA VAL A 212 -9.99 7.53 3.66
C VAL A 212 -10.85 6.86 2.57
N ARG A 213 -11.78 5.96 2.92
CA ARG A 213 -12.68 5.34 1.94
C ARG A 213 -13.60 6.34 1.23
N LYS A 214 -14.07 7.39 1.92
CA LYS A 214 -14.88 8.46 1.32
C LYS A 214 -14.07 9.41 0.44
N ALA A 215 -12.83 9.73 0.82
CA ALA A 215 -11.94 10.57 0.01
C ALA A 215 -11.55 9.91 -1.33
N PHE A 216 -11.48 8.57 -1.37
CA PHE A 216 -11.17 7.82 -2.59
C PHE A 216 -12.38 7.49 -3.47
N ALA A 217 -13.61 7.63 -2.98
CA ALA A 217 -14.83 7.40 -3.76
C ALA A 217 -15.25 8.60 -4.64
N VAL A 218 -14.61 9.77 -4.45
CA VAL A 218 -14.94 11.04 -5.15
C VAL A 218 -13.87 11.39 -6.22
N LEU A 219 -12.86 10.55 -6.42
CA LEU A 219 -11.76 10.71 -7.41
C LEU A 219 -11.66 9.54 -8.38
#